data_AF-A0AAW7IJD8-F1
#
_entry.id   AF-A0AAW7IJD8-F1
#
_cell.length_a   1.000
_cell.length_b   1.000
_cell.length_c   1.000
_cell.angle_alpha   90.00
_cell.angle_beta   90.00
_cell.angle_gamma   90.00
#
_symmetry.space_group_name_H-M   'P 1'
#
loop_
_entity.id
_entity.type
_entity.pdbx_description
1 polymer ?
#
loop_
_entity_poly.entity_id
_entity_poly.type
_entity_poly.pdbx_seq_one_letter_code
_entity_poly.pdbx_strand_id
1 'polypeptide(L)'
;MDSSTFSSWVVEGKLYPFRNQRELRELVRYRRSIIEERARQHNLIQKDLDGANIKLGSVVSDIMGVSSKDMLHAIANGGDDPEKLANFARRSMKKKKG
;
A
#
# COMPACT_ATOMS: atom_id res chain seq x y z
N MET A 1 -15.55 -17.13 36.07
CA MET A 1 -14.19 -16.84 36.56
C MET A 1 -14.38 -16.16 37.89
N ASP A 2 -14.02 -16.81 38.99
CA ASP A 2 -14.26 -16.26 40.33
C ASP A 2 -13.22 -15.19 40.68
N SER A 3 -13.53 -14.39 41.71
CA SER A 3 -12.70 -13.26 42.14
C SER A 3 -11.30 -13.68 42.63
N SER A 4 -11.19 -14.90 43.19
CA SER A 4 -9.94 -15.46 43.71
C SER A 4 -8.97 -15.80 42.58
N THR A 5 -9.46 -16.39 41.49
CA THR A 5 -8.65 -16.72 40.31
C THR A 5 -8.14 -15.45 39.60
N PHE A 6 -8.95 -14.39 39.56
CA PHE A 6 -8.57 -13.14 38.89
C PHE A 6 -7.41 -12.43 39.61
N SER A 7 -7.45 -12.35 40.94
CA SER A 7 -6.41 -11.68 41.74
C SER A 7 -5.04 -12.33 41.61
N SER A 8 -4.99 -13.66 41.60
CA SER A 8 -3.74 -14.42 41.43
C SER A 8 -3.05 -14.16 40.08
N TRP A 9 -3.82 -14.06 38.99
CA TRP A 9 -3.28 -13.80 37.65
C TRP A 9 -2.67 -12.40 37.49
N VAL A 10 -3.21 -11.40 38.20
CA VAL A 10 -2.68 -10.03 38.19
C VAL A 10 -1.33 -9.95 38.91
N VAL A 11 -1.18 -10.65 40.04
CA VAL A 11 0.07 -10.69 40.83
C VAL A 11 1.18 -11.43 40.09
N GLU A 12 0.85 -12.46 39.31
CA GLU A 12 1.82 -13.18 38.45
C GLU A 12 2.20 -12.44 37.15
N GLY A 13 1.63 -11.27 36.88
CA GLY A 13 1.89 -10.50 35.65
C GLY A 13 1.32 -11.15 34.36
N LYS A 14 0.57 -12.24 34.48
CA LYS A 14 -0.11 -12.91 33.36
C LYS A 14 -1.49 -12.27 33.19
N LEU A 15 -1.59 -11.15 32.48
CA LEU A 15 -2.89 -10.61 32.10
C LEU A 15 -3.39 -11.31 30.83
N TYR A 16 -4.31 -12.27 30.97
CA TYR A 16 -4.96 -12.87 29.80
C TYR A 16 -5.89 -11.84 29.17
N PRO A 17 -5.68 -11.45 27.91
CA PRO A 17 -6.47 -10.39 27.34
C PRO A 17 -7.93 -10.81 27.21
N PHE A 18 -8.83 -9.94 27.67
CA PHE A 18 -10.27 -10.12 27.50
C PHE A 18 -10.64 -10.26 26.02
N ARG A 19 -11.79 -10.89 25.76
CA ARG A 19 -12.23 -11.27 24.41
C ARG A 19 -12.18 -10.10 23.42
N ASN A 20 -12.68 -8.93 23.82
CA ASN A 20 -12.65 -7.70 23.04
C ASN A 20 -11.23 -7.26 22.63
N GLN A 21 -10.25 -7.38 23.53
CA GLN A 21 -8.86 -7.03 23.24
C GLN A 21 -8.23 -8.02 22.26
N ARG A 22 -8.58 -9.30 22.32
CA ARG A 22 -8.12 -10.31 21.35
C ARG A 22 -8.71 -10.03 19.97
N GLU A 23 -10.02 -9.81 19.88
CA GLU A 23 -10.71 -9.49 18.63
C GLU A 23 -10.13 -8.22 17.98
N LEU A 24 -9.89 -7.16 18.75
CA LEU A 24 -9.26 -5.94 18.24
C LEU A 24 -7.83 -6.20 17.71
N ARG A 25 -7.03 -7.01 18.42
CA ARG A 25 -5.67 -7.35 17.95
C ARG A 25 -5.69 -8.16 16.65
N GLU A 26 -6.63 -9.10 16.51
CA GLU A 26 -6.78 -9.86 15.27
C GLU A 26 -7.17 -8.94 14.10
N LEU A 27 -8.11 -8.01 14.30
CA LEU A 27 -8.46 -7.02 13.27
C LEU A 27 -7.27 -6.13 12.87
N VAL A 28 -6.47 -5.68 13.83
CA VAL A 28 -5.28 -4.85 13.55
C VAL A 28 -4.21 -5.66 12.82
N ARG A 29 -3.97 -6.92 13.21
CA ARG A 29 -3.04 -7.83 12.51
C ARG A 29 -3.50 -8.09 11.09
N TYR A 30 -4.78 -8.36 10.89
CA TYR A 30 -5.36 -8.59 9.57
C TYR A 30 -5.27 -7.33 8.68
N ARG A 31 -5.56 -6.15 9.24
CA ARG A 31 -5.35 -4.90 8.51
C ARG A 31 -3.89 -4.71 8.10
N ARG A 32 -2.94 -5.04 8.99
CA ARG A 32 -1.51 -4.98 8.68
C ARG A 32 -1.15 -5.93 7.55
N SER A 33 -1.59 -7.18 7.58
CA SER A 33 -1.28 -8.15 6.52
C SER A 33 -1.81 -7.71 5.16
N ILE A 34 -3.01 -7.12 5.10
CA ILE A 34 -3.54 -6.54 3.85
C ILE A 34 -2.65 -5.40 3.34
N ILE A 35 -2.19 -4.52 4.22
CA ILE A 35 -1.32 -3.39 3.83
C ILE A 35 0.02 -3.92 3.29
N GLU A 36 0.62 -4.90 3.96
CA GLU A 36 1.86 -5.55 3.52
C GLU A 36 1.68 -6.22 2.16
N GLU A 37 0.57 -6.93 1.96
CA GLU A 37 0.27 -7.57 0.69
C GLU A 37 0.07 -6.56 -0.43
N ARG A 38 -0.66 -5.47 -0.17
CA ARG A 38 -0.80 -4.37 -1.12
C ARG A 38 0.56 -3.79 -1.51
N ALA A 39 1.45 -3.55 -0.55
CA ALA A 39 2.79 -3.05 -0.83
C ALA A 39 3.60 -4.04 -1.68
N ARG A 40 3.47 -5.34 -1.42
CA ARG A 40 4.10 -6.40 -2.23
C ARG A 40 3.62 -6.36 -3.68
N GLN A 41 2.31 -6.24 -3.90
CA GLN A 41 1.73 -6.13 -5.25
C GLN A 41 2.20 -4.86 -5.97
N HIS A 42 2.28 -3.72 -5.28
CA HIS A 42 2.84 -2.49 -5.87
C HIS A 42 4.30 -2.68 -6.32
N ASN A 43 5.12 -3.38 -5.53
CA ASN A 43 6.51 -3.65 -5.88
C ASN A 43 6.64 -4.63 -7.06
N LEU A 44 5.75 -5.62 -7.16
CA LEU A 44 5.72 -6.54 -8.31
C LEU A 44 5.38 -5.78 -9.59
N ILE A 45 4.34 -4.92 -9.56
CA ILE A 45 3.99 -4.08 -10.70
C ILE A 45 5.16 -3.20 -11.13
N GLN A 46 5.86 -2.56 -10.19
CA GLN A 46 7.03 -1.73 -10.52
C GLN A 46 8.14 -2.57 -11.17
N LYS A 47 8.41 -3.77 -10.66
CA LYS A 47 9.40 -4.68 -11.27
C LYS A 47 9.02 -5.10 -12.69
N ASP A 48 7.74 -5.40 -12.92
CA ASP A 48 7.25 -5.79 -14.26
C ASP A 48 7.41 -4.62 -15.25
N LEU A 49 7.08 -3.40 -14.81
CA LEU A 49 7.29 -2.19 -15.62
C LEU A 49 8.76 -1.94 -15.92
N ASP A 50 9.65 -2.09 -14.93
CA ASP A 50 11.09 -1.94 -15.13
C ASP A 50 11.65 -3.02 -16.07
N GLY A 51 11.12 -4.25 -16.00
CA GLY A 51 11.44 -5.34 -16.93
C GLY A 51 11.02 -5.05 -18.37
N ALA A 52 9.94 -4.29 -18.56
CA ALA A 52 9.49 -3.78 -19.85
C ALA A 52 10.23 -2.49 -20.29
N ASN A 53 11.25 -2.05 -19.56
CA ASN A 53 11.99 -0.80 -19.76
C ASN A 53 11.12 0.48 -19.60
N ILE A 54 10.04 0.40 -18.83
CA ILE A 54 9.12 1.51 -18.53
C ILE A 54 9.40 2.04 -17.11
N LYS A 55 10.26 3.06 -17.01
CA LYS A 55 10.71 3.63 -15.72
C LYS A 55 9.73 4.62 -15.07
N LEU A 56 8.44 4.25 -15.02
CA LEU A 56 7.36 5.14 -14.60
C LEU A 56 7.51 5.65 -13.16
N GLY A 57 7.99 4.80 -12.24
CA GLY A 57 8.17 5.13 -10.82
C GLY A 57 9.11 6.31 -10.53
N SER A 58 9.98 6.69 -11.48
CA SER A 58 10.84 7.87 -11.34
C SER A 58 10.12 9.20 -11.63
N VAL A 59 9.06 9.13 -12.43
CA VAL A 59 8.32 10.28 -12.95
C VAL A 59 7.07 10.54 -12.13
N VAL A 60 6.38 9.49 -11.70
CA VAL A 60 5.08 9.60 -11.03
C VAL A 60 5.19 9.60 -9.51
N SER A 61 4.31 10.34 -8.84
CA SER A 61 4.24 10.37 -7.37
C SER A 61 3.58 9.12 -6.77
N ASP A 62 2.70 8.47 -7.53
CA ASP A 62 2.01 7.23 -7.14
C ASP A 62 1.76 6.39 -8.39
N ILE A 63 2.41 5.22 -8.48
CA ILE A 63 2.30 4.28 -9.61
C ILE A 63 0.88 3.72 -9.74
N MET A 64 0.14 3.62 -8.64
CA MET A 64 -1.24 3.12 -8.64
C MET A 64 -2.28 4.25 -8.77
N GLY A 65 -1.82 5.49 -8.87
CA GLY A 65 -2.65 6.68 -9.04
C GLY A 65 -3.30 6.76 -10.42
N VAL A 66 -4.36 7.56 -10.53
CA VAL A 66 -5.16 7.71 -11.76
C VAL A 66 -4.30 8.15 -12.94
N SER A 67 -3.44 9.15 -12.76
CA SER A 67 -2.54 9.61 -13.83
C SER A 67 -1.60 8.53 -14.35
N SER A 68 -1.05 7.71 -13.46
CA SER A 68 -0.12 6.63 -13.83
C SER A 68 -0.84 5.54 -14.63
N LYS A 69 -2.08 5.21 -14.23
CA LYS A 69 -2.93 4.30 -15.00
C LYS A 69 -3.29 4.87 -16.38
N ASP A 70 -3.65 6.15 -16.46
CA ASP A 70 -3.94 6.81 -17.74
C ASP A 70 -2.72 6.75 -18.69
N MET A 71 -1.51 7.00 -18.17
CA MET A 71 -0.25 6.86 -18.94
C MET A 71 -0.02 5.42 -19.40
N LEU A 72 -0.18 4.43 -18.52
CA LEU A 72 -0.03 3.01 -18.88
C LEU A 72 -1.04 2.56 -19.93
N HIS A 73 -2.30 3.04 -19.85
CA HIS A 73 -3.30 2.78 -20.87
C HIS A 73 -2.93 3.42 -22.21
N ALA A 74 -2.39 4.64 -22.21
CA ALA A 74 -1.90 5.27 -23.42
C ALA A 74 -0.75 4.46 -24.06
N ILE A 75 0.20 3.98 -23.25
CA ILE A 75 1.30 3.12 -23.71
C ILE A 75 0.78 1.80 -24.29
N ALA A 76 -0.17 1.14 -23.60
CA ALA A 76 -0.79 -0.09 -24.07
C ALA A 76 -1.55 0.08 -25.40
N ASN A 77 -2.09 1.27 -25.67
CA ASN A 77 -2.74 1.62 -26.93
C ASN A 77 -1.76 2.08 -28.02
N GLY A 78 -0.44 1.88 -27.82
CA GLY A 78 0.60 2.22 -28.79
C GLY A 78 1.09 3.67 -28.72
N GLY A 79 0.78 4.41 -27.66
CA GLY A 79 1.29 5.76 -27.43
C GLY A 79 2.69 5.74 -26.83
N ASP A 80 3.69 6.23 -27.55
CA ASP A 80 5.09 6.32 -27.14
C ASP A 80 5.60 7.77 -26.98
N ASP A 81 4.79 8.75 -27.39
CA ASP A 81 5.12 10.17 -27.36
C ASP A 81 5.23 10.71 -25.91
N PRO A 82 6.44 11.11 -25.46
CA PRO A 82 6.67 11.61 -24.12
C PRO A 82 5.85 12.86 -23.76
N GLU A 83 5.55 13.73 -24.73
CA GLU A 83 4.76 14.94 -24.48
C GLU A 83 3.29 14.59 -24.22
N LYS A 84 2.73 13.65 -24.99
CA LYS A 84 1.38 13.14 -24.77
C LYS A 84 1.28 12.43 -23.42
N LEU A 85 2.28 11.62 -23.07
CA LEU A 85 2.33 10.96 -21.77
C LEU A 85 2.40 11.99 -20.63
N ALA A 86 3.22 13.04 -20.77
CA ALA A 86 3.31 14.12 -19.78
C ALA A 86 1.98 14.88 -19.58
N ASN A 87 1.08 14.90 -20.57
CA ASN A 87 -0.22 15.57 -20.43
C ASN A 87 -1.18 14.84 -19.49
N PHE A 88 -1.00 13.53 -19.27
CA PHE A 88 -1.76 12.78 -18.26
C PHE A 88 -1.30 13.10 -16.82
N ALA A 89 -0.16 13.76 -16.65
CA ALA A 89 0.33 14.16 -15.33
C ALA A 89 -0.58 15.24 -14.73
N ARG A 90 -1.21 14.94 -13.59
CA ARG A 90 -2.12 15.89 -12.91
C ARG A 90 -1.41 16.63 -11.77
N ARG A 91 -1.83 17.89 -11.57
CA ARG A 91 -1.59 18.77 -10.40
C ARG A 91 -0.14 18.79 -9.86
N SER A 92 0.21 17.89 -8.94
CA SER A 92 1.52 17.89 -8.25
C SER A 92 2.68 17.49 -9.15
N MET A 93 2.45 16.59 -10.11
CA MET A 93 3.51 16.11 -11.01
C MET A 93 3.94 17.16 -12.04
N LYS A 94 3.05 18.09 -12.40
CA LYS A 94 3.40 19.22 -13.29
C LYS A 94 4.40 20.19 -12.64
N LYS A 95 4.45 20.26 -11.30
CA LYS A 95 5.38 21.12 -10.56
C LYS A 95 6.81 20.56 -10.48
N LYS A 96 7.01 19.27 -10.75
CA LYS A 96 8.34 18.63 -10.73
C LYS A 96 9.13 18.86 -12.03
N LYS A 97 8.59 19.64 -12.98
CA LYS A 97 9.35 20.20 -14.11
C LYS A 97 10.16 21.40 -13.59
N GLY A 98 11.30 21.12 -12.95
CA GLY A 98 12.24 22.11 -12.41
C GLY A 98 13.49 21.43 -11.91
#